data_AF-A0A382YR13-F1
#
_entry.id   AF-A0A382YR13-F1
#
_cell.length_a   1.000
_cell.length_b   1.000
_cell.length_c   1.000
_cell.angle_alpha   90.00
_cell.angle_beta   90.00
_cell.angle_gamma   90.00
#
_symmetry.space_group_name_H-M   'P 1'
#
loop_
_entity.id
_entity.type
_entity.pdbx_description
1 polymer ?
#
loop_
_entity_poly.entity_id
_entity_poly.type
_entity_poly.pdbx_seq_one_letter_code
_entity_poly.pdbx_strand_id
1 'polypeptide(L)' 'MKGLEVISSGLMTTIQDLGRRGWTQIGVPVSGAADPFSAALANFLLGKDINSPVLECTLSGPKLKLLIDQQ' A
#
# COMPACT_ATOMS: atom_id res chain seq x y z
N MET A 1 7.18 -11.28 16.81
CA MET A 1 7.02 -11.03 15.36
C MET A 1 6.60 -9.57 15.19
N LYS A 2 7.18 -8.82 14.26
CA LYS A 2 6.70 -7.45 13.94
C LYS A 2 5.66 -7.56 12.84
N GLY A 3 4.45 -7.05 13.08
CA GLY A 3 3.35 -7.17 12.12
C GLY A 3 2.20 -6.20 12.41
N LEU A 4 1.22 -6.22 11.52
CA LEU A 4 -0.04 -5.49 11.66
C LEU A 4 -1.19 -6.50 11.60
N GLU A 5 -2.03 -6.50 12.63
CA GLU A 5 -3.30 -7.22 12.63
C GLU A 5 -4.39 -6.26 12.13
N VAL A 6 -5.14 -6.68 11.10
CA VAL A 6 -6.25 -5.90 10.54
C VAL A 6 -7.51 -6.18 11.34
N ILE A 7 -7.91 -5.23 12.18
CA ILE A 7 -9.14 -5.34 12.98
C ILE A 7 -10.37 -4.99 12.13
N SER A 8 -10.23 -4.02 11.22
CA SER A 8 -11.23 -3.65 10.22
C SER A 8 -10.54 -2.98 9.03
N SER A 9 -11.00 -3.24 7.82
CA SER A 9 -10.41 -2.72 6.58
C SER A 9 -10.76 -1.26 6.26
N GLY A 10 -11.70 -0.64 6.99
CA GLY A 10 -12.37 0.57 6.49
C GLY A 10 -13.24 0.26 5.26
N LEU A 11 -13.52 1.25 4.41
CA LEU A 11 -14.35 1.04 3.21
C LEU A 11 -13.64 0.15 2.18
N MET A 12 -12.42 0.51 1.82
CA MET A 12 -11.57 -0.29 0.94
C MET A 12 -10.11 0.05 1.21
N THR A 13 -9.34 -0.92 1.66
CA THR A 13 -7.89 -0.78 1.83
C THR A 13 -7.20 -1.84 0.98
N THR A 14 -6.25 -1.41 0.16
CA THR A 14 -5.50 -2.30 -0.74
C THR A 14 -4.00 -2.08 -0.57
N ILE A 15 -3.21 -3.09 -0.90
CA ILE A 15 -1.76 -2.93 -1.04
C ILE A 15 -1.49 -2.45 -2.45
N GLN A 16 -0.79 -1.32 -2.58
CA GLN A 16 -0.46 -0.72 -3.87
C GLN A 16 1.03 -0.45 -4.01
N ASP A 17 1.51 -0.50 -5.25
CA ASP A 17 2.84 -0.09 -5.70
C ASP A 17 2.69 0.80 -6.96
N LEU A 18 3.73 1.00 -7.76
CA LEU A 18 3.66 1.77 -9.02
C LEU A 18 3.11 0.97 -10.22
N GLY A 19 2.62 -0.24 -9.98
CA GLY A 19 1.95 -1.09 -10.96
C GLY A 19 2.87 -1.96 -11.81
N ARG A 20 2.28 -2.58 -12.83
CA ARG A 20 2.89 -3.55 -13.75
C ARG A 20 2.75 -3.11 -15.20
N ARG A 21 3.72 -2.35 -15.69
CA ARG A 21 3.74 -1.89 -17.10
C ARG A 21 4.22 -3.01 -18.03
N GLY A 22 3.81 -2.97 -19.29
CA GLY A 22 4.30 -3.89 -20.34
C GLY A 22 3.51 -5.20 -20.53
N TRP A 23 2.33 -5.33 -19.92
CA TRP A 23 1.48 -6.53 -20.02
C TRP A 23 0.08 -6.26 -20.59
N THR A 24 -0.19 -5.03 -21.02
CA THR A 24 -1.52 -4.63 -21.52
C THR A 24 -1.90 -5.35 -22.80
N GLN A 25 -0.93 -5.77 -23.61
CA GLN A 25 -1.13 -6.56 -24.83
C GLN A 25 -1.73 -7.95 -24.57
N ILE A 26 -1.64 -8.48 -23.35
CA ILE A 26 -2.28 -9.72 -22.94
C ILE A 26 -3.45 -9.49 -21.96
N GLY A 27 -3.96 -8.25 -21.88
CA GLY A 27 -5.14 -7.90 -21.08
C GLY A 27 -4.88 -7.65 -19.59
N VAL A 28 -3.62 -7.55 -19.15
CA VAL A 28 -3.30 -7.22 -17.76
C VAL A 28 -3.21 -5.70 -17.59
N PRO A 29 -4.03 -5.09 -16.72
CA PRO A 29 -3.98 -3.65 -16.49
C PRO A 29 -2.72 -3.23 -15.74
N VAL A 30 -2.31 -1.96 -15.90
CA VAL A 30 -1.14 -1.41 -15.20
C VAL A 30 -1.32 -1.45 -13.68
N SER A 31 -2.53 -1.21 -13.15
CA SER A 31 -2.80 -1.17 -11.70
C SER A 31 -1.88 -0.17 -10.97
N GLY A 32 -1.57 -0.43 -9.70
CA GLY A 32 -0.82 0.48 -8.83
C GLY A 32 -1.71 1.51 -8.14
N ALA A 33 -1.07 2.35 -7.34
CA ALA A 33 -1.73 3.39 -6.57
C ALA A 33 -2.53 4.34 -7.46
N ALA A 34 -3.73 4.71 -7.01
CA ALA A 34 -4.59 5.69 -7.67
C ALA A 34 -3.94 7.08 -7.75
N ASP A 35 -3.14 7.42 -6.74
CA ASP A 35 -2.25 8.60 -6.72
C ASP A 35 -0.78 8.15 -6.51
N PRO A 36 -0.03 7.92 -7.60
CA PRO A 36 1.38 7.51 -7.53
C PRO A 36 2.29 8.54 -6.86
N PHE A 37 1.95 9.82 -6.91
CA PHE A 37 2.76 10.87 -6.28
C PHE A 37 2.68 10.76 -4.76
N SER A 38 1.46 10.63 -4.23
CA SER A 38 1.25 10.44 -2.78
C SER A 38 1.89 9.15 -2.26
N ALA A 39 1.81 8.06 -3.03
CA ALA A 39 2.49 6.81 -2.69
C ALA A 39 4.02 6.96 -2.63
N ALA A 40 4.62 7.58 -3.66
CA ALA A 40 6.05 7.84 -3.70
C ALA A 40 6.50 8.79 -2.57
N LEU A 41 5.70 9.83 -2.27
CA LEU A 41 5.98 10.77 -1.18
C LEU A 41 5.97 10.07 0.19
N ALA A 42 5.00 9.19 0.45
CA ALA A 42 4.95 8.42 1.70
C ALA A 42 6.21 7.57 1.91
N ASN A 43 6.66 6.88 0.86
CA ASN A 43 7.91 6.11 0.91
C ASN A 43 9.15 6.99 1.06
N PHE A 44 9.21 8.11 0.34
CA PHE A 44 10.30 9.08 0.43
C PHE A 44 10.45 9.64 1.85
N LEU A 45 9.35 10.00 2.51
CA LEU A 45 9.34 10.49 3.90
C LEU A 45 9.89 9.44 4.90
N LEU A 46 9.80 8.16 4.57
CA LEU A 46 10.33 7.06 5.38
C LEU A 46 11.72 6.59 4.92
N GLY A 47 12.34 7.25 3.94
CA GLY A 47 13.63 6.86 3.37
C GLY A 47 13.61 5.51 2.65
N LYS A 48 12.44 5.07 2.18
CA LYS A 48 12.27 3.82 1.44
C LYS A 48 12.40 4.02 -0.07
N ASP A 49 12.59 2.94 -0.80
CA ASP A 49 12.44 2.95 -2.26
C ASP A 49 11.04 3.47 -2.63
N ILE A 50 10.97 4.35 -3.62
CA ILE A 50 9.72 5.04 -4.00
C ILE A 50 8.61 4.07 -4.42
N ASN A 51 8.96 2.88 -4.90
CA ASN A 51 8.06 1.82 -5.33
C ASN A 51 7.79 0.78 -4.22
N SER A 52 8.20 1.03 -2.97
CA SER A 52 7.88 0.13 -1.87
C SER A 52 6.35 0.03 -1.69
N PRO A 53 5.79 -1.16 -1.37
CA PRO A 53 4.35 -1.30 -1.21
C PRO A 53 3.80 -0.43 -0.08
N VAL A 54 2.65 0.21 -0.35
CA VAL A 54 1.90 1.05 0.60
C VAL A 54 0.49 0.51 0.82
N LEU A 55 -0.15 0.93 1.91
CA LEU A 55 -1.60 0.73 2.10
C LEU A 55 -2.35 1.93 1.52
N GLU A 56 -3.09 1.72 0.43
CA GLU A 56 -4.01 2.71 -0.11
C GLU A 56 -5.38 2.57 0.54
N CYS A 57 -5.86 3.64 1.18
CA CYS A 57 -7.07 3.64 1.98
C CYS A 57 -8.12 4.55 1.33
N THR A 58 -9.20 3.98 0.82
CA THR A 58 -10.28 4.73 0.15
C THR A 58 -11.33 5.22 1.15
N LEU A 59 -11.56 6.53 1.20
CA LEU A 59 -12.54 7.24 2.06
C LEU A 59 -12.35 7.05 3.57
N SER A 60 -12.52 5.83 4.09
CA SER A 60 -12.28 5.49 5.50
C SER A 60 -11.17 4.45 5.61
N GLY A 61 -10.14 4.77 6.41
CA GLY A 61 -8.97 3.91 6.60
C GLY A 61 -9.21 2.72 7.55
N PRO A 62 -8.27 1.77 7.58
CA PRO A 62 -8.37 0.57 8.39
C PRO A 62 -8.10 0.86 9.87
N LYS A 63 -8.62 0.00 10.74
CA LYS A 63 -8.19 -0.09 12.14
C LYS A 63 -7.16 -1.20 12.25
N LEU A 64 -5.95 -0.84 12.64
CA LEU A 64 -4.80 -1.75 12.70
C LEU A 64 -4.29 -1.86 14.14
N LYS A 65 -3.94 -3.07 14.55
CA LYS A 65 -3.22 -3.32 15.80
C LYS A 65 -1.78 -3.69 15.48
N LEU A 66 -0.84 -2.95 16.09
CA LEU A 66 0.58 -3.26 16.00
C LEU A 66 0.88 -4.52 16.79
N LEU A 67 1.44 -5.52 16.12
CA LEU A 67 2.03 -6.69 16.74
C LEU A 67 3.52 -6.39 16.88
N ILE A 68 3.92 -6.04 18.10
CA ILE A 68 5.32 -5.85 18.46
C ILE A 68 5.57 -6.81 19.61
N ASP A 69 6.48 -7.77 19.44
CA ASP A 69 7.01 -8.48 20.60
C ASP A 69 7.82 -7.48 21.41
N GLN A 70 7.51 -7.34 22.70
CA GLN A 70 8.42 -6.69 23.63
C GLN A 70 9.58 -7.65 23.84
N GLN A 71 10.75 -7.27 23.34
CA GLN A 71 12.02 -7.89 23.72
C GLN A 71 12.73 -6.96 24.68
#